data_AF-A0A0R1R5D2-F1
#
_entry.id   AF-A0A0R1R5D2-F1
#
_cell.length_a   1.000
_cell.length_b   1.000
_cell.length_c   1.000
_cell.angle_alpha   90.00
_cell.angle_beta   90.00
_cell.angle_gamma   90.00
#
_symmetry.space_group_name_H-M   'P 1'
#
loop_
_entity.id
_entity.type
_entity.pdbx_description
1 polymer ?
#
loop_
_entity_poly.entity_id
_entity_poly.type
_entity_poly.pdbx_seq_one_letter_code
_entity_poly.pdbx_strand_id
1 'polypeptide(L)'
;MENRQQGISVRSMVEMALFAGVAYVLMFVSLPIIPIVPYMKLDLSDLVVLLGMGLFGPGGAILIAAVKELLYFVSTGLDVVNFIGILTAFIADVAYILPIHWVLKGQPTKLSRQVGAILVGTASLTVILSLANWGVITPLYLKVWGMSLGLPVNQLILLGVIPFNLIKGLVLGGLYILLSRRMSGWIAKHRQV
;
A
#
# COMPACT_ATOMS: atom_id res chain seq x y z
N MET A 1 -19.25 -33.81 6.44
CA MET A 1 -18.44 -32.72 7.03
C MET A 1 -18.88 -31.44 6.36
N GLU A 2 -19.79 -30.70 7.00
CA GLU A 2 -20.35 -29.47 6.43
C GLU A 2 -19.30 -28.37 6.53
N ASN A 3 -18.73 -28.02 5.37
CA ASN A 3 -17.74 -26.98 5.24
C ASN A 3 -18.46 -25.63 5.44
N ARG A 4 -18.64 -25.21 6.70
CA ARG A 4 -19.14 -23.88 7.01
C ARG A 4 -18.15 -22.88 6.43
N GLN A 5 -18.44 -22.38 5.24
CA GLN A 5 -17.82 -21.17 4.74
C GLN A 5 -18.20 -20.05 5.72
N GLN A 6 -17.33 -19.80 6.71
CA GLN A 6 -17.49 -18.67 7.60
C GLN A 6 -17.27 -17.42 6.74
N GLY A 7 -18.37 -16.82 6.29
CA GLY A 7 -18.35 -15.52 5.63
C GLY A 7 -17.75 -14.45 6.55
N ILE A 8 -17.41 -13.29 5.98
CA ILE A 8 -16.90 -12.16 6.74
C ILE A 8 -17.92 -11.78 7.82
N SER A 9 -17.51 -11.73 9.08
CA SER A 9 -18.42 -11.35 10.16
C SER A 9 -18.79 -9.87 10.04
N VAL A 10 -20.01 -9.49 10.45
CA VAL A 10 -20.46 -8.09 10.47
C VAL A 10 -19.47 -7.20 11.23
N ARG A 11 -18.91 -7.72 12.33
CA ARG A 11 -17.88 -7.02 13.10
C ARG A 11 -16.63 -6.73 12.26
N SER A 12 -16.12 -7.72 11.52
CA SER A 12 -14.94 -7.54 10.66
C SER A 12 -15.24 -6.54 9.54
N MET A 13 -16.44 -6.56 8.97
CA MET A 13 -16.85 -5.57 7.96
C MET A 13 -16.80 -4.14 8.51
N VAL A 14 -17.35 -3.93 9.70
CA VAL A 14 -17.34 -2.61 10.36
C VAL A 14 -15.91 -2.18 10.68
N GLU A 15 -15.09 -3.07 11.25
CA GLU A 15 -13.69 -2.74 11.57
C GLU A 15 -12.88 -2.43 10.30
N MET A 16 -13.04 -3.20 9.22
CA MET A 16 -12.41 -2.90 7.93
C MET A 16 -12.87 -1.56 7.34
N ALA A 17 -14.16 -1.22 7.45
CA ALA A 17 -14.67 0.08 7.01
C ALA A 17 -14.07 1.24 7.80
N LEU A 18 -13.89 1.09 9.13
CA LEU A 18 -13.20 2.07 9.96
C LEU A 18 -11.73 2.23 9.55
N PHE A 19 -11.03 1.13 9.28
CA PHE A 19 -9.66 1.17 8.79
C PHE A 19 -9.56 1.89 7.45
N ALA A 20 -10.47 1.60 6.51
CA ALA A 20 -10.52 2.28 5.22
C ALA A 20 -10.80 3.78 5.37
N GLY A 21 -11.72 4.16 6.25
CA GLY A 21 -12.02 5.57 6.55
C GLY A 21 -10.83 6.32 7.15
N VAL A 22 -10.11 5.72 8.11
CA VAL A 22 -8.88 6.31 8.67
C VAL A 22 -7.80 6.42 7.60
N ALA A 23 -7.59 5.38 6.79
CA ALA A 23 -6.61 5.40 5.71
C ALA A 23 -6.93 6.50 4.69
N TYR A 24 -8.20 6.64 4.29
CA TYR A 24 -8.68 7.70 3.42
C TYR A 24 -8.34 9.10 3.96
N VAL A 25 -8.62 9.38 5.25
CA VAL A 25 -8.29 10.68 5.86
C VAL A 25 -6.78 10.94 5.85
N LEU A 26 -5.97 9.91 6.09
CA LEU A 26 -4.52 10.04 6.10
C LEU A 26 -3.91 10.33 4.71
N MET A 27 -4.58 9.97 3.61
CA MET A 27 -4.10 10.29 2.26
C MET A 27 -4.03 11.80 1.98
N PHE A 28 -4.88 12.61 2.63
CA PHE A 28 -4.82 14.07 2.52
C PHE A 28 -3.56 14.66 3.16
N VAL A 29 -2.94 13.94 4.08
CA VAL A 29 -1.68 14.31 4.73
C VAL A 29 -0.53 13.59 4.01
N SER A 30 -0.31 13.97 2.76
CA SER A 30 0.70 13.36 1.89
C SER A 30 1.82 14.34 1.53
N LEU A 31 3.06 13.82 1.50
CA LEU A 31 4.27 14.61 1.27
C LEU A 31 5.00 14.12 0.01
N PRO A 32 5.31 14.99 -0.97
CA PRO A 32 6.20 14.64 -2.07
C PRO A 32 7.64 14.58 -1.56
N ILE A 33 8.25 13.39 -1.61
CA ILE A 33 9.60 13.18 -1.06
C ILE A 33 10.68 13.45 -2.11
N ILE A 34 10.42 13.11 -3.38
CA ILE A 34 11.42 13.24 -4.44
C ILE A 34 10.99 14.35 -5.42
N PRO A 35 11.72 15.47 -5.49
CA PRO A 35 11.32 16.63 -6.30
C PRO A 35 11.14 16.35 -7.79
N ILE A 36 11.88 15.39 -8.37
CA ILE A 36 11.82 15.04 -9.79
C ILE A 36 10.54 14.28 -10.18
N VAL A 37 9.85 13.69 -9.19
CA VAL A 37 8.58 12.97 -9.35
C VAL A 37 7.57 13.47 -8.31
N PRO A 38 7.17 14.76 -8.37
CA PRO A 38 6.38 15.39 -7.31
C PRO A 38 4.94 14.85 -7.20
N TYR A 39 4.50 14.11 -8.21
CA TYR A 39 3.23 13.38 -8.21
C TYR A 39 3.26 12.11 -7.35
N MET A 40 4.45 11.60 -7.01
CA MET A 40 4.61 10.46 -6.10
C MET A 40 4.72 10.96 -4.66
N LYS A 41 3.69 10.68 -3.85
CA LYS A 41 3.60 11.16 -2.47
C LYS A 41 3.64 10.01 -1.47
N LEU A 42 4.32 10.25 -0.35
CA LEU A 42 4.27 9.38 0.82
C LEU A 42 3.20 9.87 1.79
N ASP A 43 2.38 8.96 2.28
CA ASP A 43 1.42 9.18 3.35
C ASP A 43 1.37 7.95 4.27
N LEU A 44 0.62 8.06 5.37
CA LEU A 44 0.49 7.00 6.37
C LEU A 44 -0.72 6.08 6.13
N SER A 45 -1.46 6.24 5.03
CA SER A 45 -2.65 5.42 4.76
C SER A 45 -2.27 3.95 4.51
N ASP A 46 -1.17 3.69 3.83
CA ASP A 46 -0.65 2.35 3.54
C ASP A 46 -0.21 1.61 4.82
N LEU A 47 0.21 2.36 5.85
CA LEU A 47 0.48 1.78 7.16
C LEU A 47 -0.80 1.22 7.80
N VAL A 48 -1.93 1.90 7.64
CA VAL A 48 -3.24 1.42 8.12
C VAL A 48 -3.63 0.15 7.37
N VAL A 49 -3.39 0.08 6.06
CA VAL A 49 -3.61 -1.13 5.25
C VAL A 49 -2.75 -2.31 5.77
N LEU A 50 -1.47 -2.09 6.05
CA LEU A 50 -0.58 -3.12 6.63
C LEU A 50 -1.05 -3.60 8.01
N LEU A 51 -1.54 -2.70 8.86
CA LEU A 51 -2.13 -3.09 10.14
C LEU A 51 -3.40 -3.92 9.93
N GLY A 52 -4.23 -3.52 8.97
CA GLY A 52 -5.40 -4.29 8.54
C GLY A 52 -5.04 -5.70 8.06
N MET A 53 -3.92 -5.86 7.35
CA MET A 53 -3.41 -7.18 6.94
C MET A 53 -3.09 -8.07 8.15
N GLY A 54 -2.55 -7.50 9.22
CA GLY A 54 -2.25 -8.23 10.46
C GLY A 54 -3.48 -8.76 11.20
N LEU A 55 -4.65 -8.13 10.98
CA LEU A 55 -5.92 -8.41 11.66
C LEU A 55 -6.87 -9.27 10.82
N PHE A 56 -7.04 -8.91 9.54
CA PHE A 56 -8.03 -9.47 8.62
C PHE A 56 -7.40 -10.30 7.49
N GLY A 57 -6.07 -10.47 7.51
CA GLY A 57 -5.34 -11.15 6.45
C GLY A 57 -5.23 -10.34 5.15
N PRO A 58 -4.68 -10.94 4.09
CA PRO A 58 -4.39 -10.24 2.84
C PRO A 58 -5.67 -9.79 2.13
N GLY A 59 -6.74 -10.61 2.17
CA GLY A 59 -8.03 -10.25 1.55
C GLY A 59 -8.66 -9.02 2.19
N GLY A 60 -8.69 -8.95 3.52
CA GLY A 60 -9.22 -7.79 4.24
C GLY A 60 -8.38 -6.52 3.98
N ALA A 61 -7.06 -6.65 3.92
CA ALA A 61 -6.19 -5.52 3.57
C ALA A 61 -6.42 -5.01 2.14
N ILE A 62 -6.58 -5.91 1.17
CA ILE A 62 -6.93 -5.53 -0.22
C ILE A 62 -8.26 -4.78 -0.25
N LEU A 63 -9.26 -5.23 0.51
CA LEU A 63 -10.55 -4.52 0.60
C LEU A 63 -10.41 -3.14 1.25
N ILE A 64 -9.62 -3.01 2.33
CA ILE A 64 -9.32 -1.72 2.95
C ILE A 64 -8.66 -0.78 1.95
N ALA A 65 -7.65 -1.25 1.21
CA ALA A 65 -6.97 -0.49 0.16
C ALA A 65 -7.93 -0.09 -0.97
N ALA A 66 -8.78 -1.00 -1.45
CA ALA A 66 -9.73 -0.69 -2.51
C ALA A 66 -10.73 0.41 -2.08
N VAL A 67 -11.25 0.30 -0.85
CA VAL A 67 -12.23 1.26 -0.32
C VAL A 67 -11.57 2.61 -0.05
N LYS A 68 -10.38 2.67 0.56
CA LYS A 68 -9.69 3.95 0.83
C LYS A 68 -9.45 4.73 -0.47
N GLU A 69 -9.00 4.01 -1.51
CA GLU A 69 -8.63 4.59 -2.81
C GLU A 69 -9.88 5.05 -3.58
N LEU A 70 -10.96 4.27 -3.53
CA LEU A 70 -12.23 4.68 -4.10
C LEU A 70 -12.80 5.94 -3.43
N LEU A 71 -12.74 6.02 -2.10
CA LEU A 71 -13.19 7.20 -1.36
C LEU A 71 -12.34 8.43 -1.71
N TYR A 72 -11.02 8.27 -1.82
CA TYR A 72 -10.12 9.35 -2.21
C TYR A 72 -10.41 9.81 -3.64
N PHE A 73 -10.64 8.89 -4.58
CA PHE A 73 -10.97 9.21 -5.97
C PHE A 73 -12.25 10.04 -6.10
N VAL A 74 -13.34 9.58 -5.47
CA VAL A 74 -14.64 10.27 -5.51
C VAL A 74 -14.55 11.65 -4.86
N SER A 75 -13.70 11.81 -3.85
CA SER A 75 -13.59 13.06 -3.08
C SER A 75 -12.63 14.08 -3.72
N THR A 76 -11.67 13.64 -4.52
CA THR A 76 -10.63 14.53 -5.10
C THR A 76 -10.83 14.82 -6.58
N GLY A 77 -11.70 14.10 -7.26
CA GLY A 77 -12.10 14.37 -8.64
C GLY A 77 -12.09 13.11 -9.51
N LEU A 78 -13.16 12.92 -10.27
CA LEU A 78 -13.37 11.77 -11.16
C LEU A 78 -12.77 12.00 -12.56
N ASP A 79 -11.51 12.43 -12.63
CA ASP A 79 -10.78 12.62 -13.88
C ASP A 79 -9.74 11.53 -14.13
N VAL A 80 -9.28 11.44 -15.37
CA VAL A 80 -8.37 10.37 -15.83
C VAL A 80 -6.99 10.46 -15.15
N VAL A 81 -6.50 11.68 -14.86
CA VAL A 81 -5.18 11.87 -14.23
C VAL A 81 -5.22 11.35 -12.80
N ASN A 82 -6.26 11.70 -12.05
CA ASN A 82 -6.50 11.18 -10.71
C ASN A 82 -6.70 9.66 -10.73
N PHE A 83 -7.48 9.13 -11.68
CA PHE A 83 -7.71 7.68 -11.79
C PHE A 83 -6.40 6.88 -11.97
N ILE A 84 -5.45 7.38 -12.76
CA ILE A 84 -4.13 6.74 -12.92
C ILE A 84 -3.38 6.69 -11.58
N GLY A 85 -3.41 7.80 -10.82
CA GLY A 85 -2.78 7.87 -9.50
C GLY A 85 -3.38 6.88 -8.50
N ILE A 86 -4.71 6.83 -8.44
CA ILE A 86 -5.51 5.91 -7.61
C ILE A 86 -5.19 4.45 -7.91
N LEU A 87 -5.21 4.07 -9.19
CA LEU A 87 -4.86 2.70 -9.58
C LEU A 87 -3.40 2.37 -9.25
N THR A 88 -2.49 3.34 -9.41
CA THR A 88 -1.08 3.14 -9.08
C THR A 88 -0.89 2.94 -7.58
N ALA A 89 -1.59 3.70 -6.74
CA ALA A 89 -1.54 3.57 -5.29
C ALA A 89 -2.13 2.23 -4.83
N PHE A 90 -3.26 1.80 -5.40
CA PHE A 90 -3.83 0.49 -5.13
C PHE A 90 -2.89 -0.67 -5.52
N ILE A 91 -2.26 -0.60 -6.70
CA ILE A 91 -1.26 -1.59 -7.13
C ILE A 91 -0.07 -1.60 -6.16
N ALA A 92 0.37 -0.43 -5.68
CA ALA A 92 1.45 -0.31 -4.72
C ALA A 92 1.13 -1.03 -3.40
N ASP A 93 -0.07 -0.83 -2.86
CA ASP A 93 -0.55 -1.53 -1.67
C ASP A 93 -0.49 -3.05 -1.86
N VAL A 94 -1.11 -3.55 -2.93
CA VAL A 94 -1.18 -4.99 -3.21
C VAL A 94 0.20 -5.59 -3.39
N ALA A 95 1.07 -4.92 -4.16
CA ALA A 95 2.46 -5.32 -4.40
C ALA A 95 3.29 -5.36 -3.11
N TYR A 96 2.97 -4.53 -2.11
CA TYR A 96 3.68 -4.47 -0.85
C TYR A 96 3.15 -5.48 0.17
N ILE A 97 1.83 -5.57 0.37
CA ILE A 97 1.23 -6.38 1.43
C ILE A 97 1.31 -7.89 1.17
N LEU A 98 1.13 -8.35 -0.07
CA LEU A 98 1.10 -9.77 -0.41
C LEU A 98 2.41 -10.51 -0.07
N PRO A 99 3.58 -10.05 -0.54
CA PRO A 99 4.85 -10.67 -0.17
C PRO A 99 5.12 -10.62 1.34
N ILE A 100 4.79 -9.51 2.01
CA ILE A 100 4.95 -9.41 3.48
C ILE A 100 4.11 -10.48 4.18
N HIS A 101 2.83 -10.62 3.77
CA HIS A 101 1.94 -11.63 4.32
C HIS A 101 2.51 -13.04 4.13
N TRP A 102 2.93 -13.39 2.92
CA TRP A 102 3.48 -14.72 2.64
C TRP A 102 4.73 -15.03 3.44
N VAL A 103 5.66 -14.07 3.55
CA VAL A 103 6.87 -14.26 4.35
C VAL A 103 6.55 -14.45 5.83
N LEU A 104 5.49 -13.83 6.36
CA LEU A 104 5.10 -13.93 7.77
C LEU A 104 4.14 -15.11 8.09
N LYS A 105 3.46 -15.66 7.09
CA LYS A 105 2.44 -16.72 7.27
C LYS A 105 3.00 -17.94 7.99
N GLY A 106 2.22 -18.50 8.92
CA GLY A 106 2.43 -19.85 9.47
C GLY A 106 3.64 -20.07 10.39
N GLN A 107 4.34 -19.03 10.85
CA GLN A 107 5.41 -19.21 11.86
C GLN A 107 5.47 -18.02 12.84
N PRO A 108 6.21 -18.15 13.96
CA PRO A 108 6.31 -17.11 14.98
C PRO A 108 6.87 -15.79 14.42
N THR A 109 6.32 -14.67 14.86
CA THR A 109 6.74 -13.31 14.51
C THR A 109 8.00 -12.89 15.28
N LYS A 110 9.18 -13.33 14.81
CA LYS A 110 10.50 -12.83 15.27
C LYS A 110 10.85 -11.52 14.55
N LEU A 111 11.62 -10.64 15.20
CA LEU A 111 12.03 -9.35 14.62
C LEU A 111 12.74 -9.54 13.27
N SER A 112 13.70 -10.46 13.20
CA SER A 112 14.46 -10.77 11.97
C SER A 112 13.56 -11.16 10.81
N ARG A 113 12.47 -11.89 11.08
CA ARG A 113 11.50 -12.28 10.07
C ARG A 113 10.60 -11.13 9.65
N GLN A 114 10.22 -10.25 10.57
CA GLN A 114 9.50 -9.02 10.22
C GLN A 114 10.36 -8.12 9.32
N VAL A 115 11.64 -7.92 9.68
CA VAL A 115 12.60 -7.19 8.85
C VAL A 115 12.73 -7.85 7.47
N GLY A 116 12.94 -9.17 7.41
CA GLY A 116 13.00 -9.90 6.15
C GLY A 116 11.74 -9.74 5.30
N ALA A 117 10.55 -9.80 5.91
CA ALA A 117 9.28 -9.59 5.22
C ALA A 117 9.18 -8.19 4.63
N ILE A 118 9.56 -7.15 5.38
CA ILE A 118 9.59 -5.76 4.90
C ILE A 118 10.56 -5.59 3.74
N LEU A 119 11.74 -6.21 3.79
CA LEU A 119 12.71 -6.14 2.69
C LEU A 119 12.16 -6.79 1.42
N VAL A 120 11.54 -7.97 1.53
CA VAL A 120 10.91 -8.67 0.39
C VAL A 120 9.74 -7.85 -0.15
N GLY A 121 8.90 -7.28 0.72
CA GLY A 121 7.80 -6.41 0.33
C GLY A 121 8.30 -5.15 -0.39
N THR A 122 9.33 -4.49 0.15
CA THR A 122 9.90 -3.27 -0.45
C THR A 122 10.50 -3.57 -1.82
N ALA A 123 11.19 -4.71 -1.96
CA ALA A 123 11.72 -5.16 -3.24
C ALA A 123 10.59 -5.41 -4.26
N SER A 124 9.52 -6.11 -3.84
CA SER A 124 8.37 -6.39 -4.70
C SER A 124 7.64 -5.11 -5.13
N LEU A 125 7.35 -4.20 -4.19
CA LEU A 125 6.79 -2.87 -4.46
C LEU A 125 7.64 -2.11 -5.49
N THR A 126 8.95 -2.05 -5.26
CA THR A 126 9.88 -1.28 -6.11
C THR A 126 9.94 -1.88 -7.51
N VAL A 127 10.06 -3.20 -7.64
CA VAL A 127 10.13 -3.86 -8.96
C VAL A 127 8.81 -3.68 -9.72
N ILE A 128 7.68 -3.97 -9.08
CA ILE A 128 6.37 -3.90 -9.74
C ILE A 128 6.07 -2.47 -10.18
N LEU A 129 6.24 -1.46 -9.31
CA LEU A 129 5.97 -0.09 -9.71
C LEU A 129 6.99 0.45 -10.71
N SER A 130 8.25 0.01 -10.68
CA SER A 130 9.22 0.43 -11.70
C SER A 130 8.84 -0.09 -13.07
N LEU A 131 8.46 -1.37 -13.18
CA LEU A 131 8.01 -1.96 -14.44
C LEU A 131 6.69 -1.32 -14.92
N ALA A 132 5.73 -1.11 -14.02
CA ALA A 132 4.47 -0.49 -14.35
C ALA A 132 4.64 0.98 -14.80
N ASN A 133 5.50 1.75 -14.14
CA ASN A 133 5.86 3.12 -14.55
C ASN A 133 6.62 3.16 -15.86
N TRP A 134 7.49 2.18 -16.11
CA TRP A 134 8.19 2.05 -17.38
C TRP A 134 7.28 1.79 -18.56
N GLY A 135 6.41 0.77 -18.44
CA GLY A 135 5.61 0.31 -19.57
C GLY A 135 4.33 1.11 -19.80
N VAL A 136 3.68 1.58 -18.73
CA VAL A 136 2.30 2.06 -18.84
C VAL A 136 2.08 3.38 -18.10
N ILE A 137 2.35 3.43 -16.79
CA ILE A 137 1.88 4.52 -15.92
C ILE A 137 2.52 5.86 -16.32
N THR A 138 3.87 5.96 -16.36
CA THR A 138 4.52 7.23 -16.69
C THR A 138 4.23 7.70 -18.12
N PRO A 139 4.33 6.85 -19.16
CA PRO A 139 3.96 7.25 -20.53
C PRO A 139 2.51 7.74 -20.65
N LEU A 140 1.57 7.03 -20.01
CA LEU A 140 0.15 7.41 -20.03
C LEU A 140 -0.07 8.73 -19.30
N TYR A 141 0.57 8.91 -18.15
CA TYR A 141 0.47 10.12 -17.34
C TYR A 141 1.01 11.35 -18.09
N LEU A 142 2.18 11.25 -18.73
CA LEU A 142 2.74 12.33 -19.55
C LEU A 142 1.83 12.68 -20.75
N LYS A 143 1.20 11.67 -21.38
CA LYS A 143 0.29 11.88 -22.51
C LYS A 143 -1.01 12.57 -22.10
N VAL A 144 -1.63 12.14 -21.00
CA VAL A 144 -2.93 12.66 -20.56
C VAL A 144 -2.78 14.00 -19.86
N TRP A 145 -1.74 14.17 -19.05
CA TRP A 145 -1.51 15.40 -18.30
C TRP A 145 -0.88 16.51 -19.16
N GLY A 146 -0.38 16.19 -20.35
CA GLY A 146 0.22 17.15 -21.29
C GLY A 146 1.52 17.78 -20.79
N MET A 147 2.10 17.26 -19.70
CA MET A 147 3.35 17.77 -19.14
C MET A 147 4.55 17.02 -19.69
N SER A 148 5.58 17.76 -20.07
CA SER A 148 6.93 17.23 -20.29
C SER A 148 7.74 17.47 -19.03
N LEU A 149 8.19 16.39 -18.38
CA LEU A 149 9.09 16.46 -17.22
C LEU A 149 10.55 16.73 -17.61
N GLY A 150 10.82 17.02 -18.89
CA GLY A 150 12.15 17.36 -19.42
C GLY A 150 13.16 16.21 -19.42
N LEU A 151 12.78 15.04 -18.90
CA LEU A 151 13.65 13.86 -18.80
C LEU A 151 13.04 12.64 -19.50
N PRO A 152 13.89 11.79 -20.09
CA PRO A 152 13.49 10.48 -20.57
C PRO A 152 12.86 9.62 -19.48
N VAL A 153 11.85 8.81 -19.85
CA VAL A 153 11.09 7.95 -18.92
C VAL A 153 12.01 7.02 -18.11
N ASN A 154 13.05 6.45 -18.74
CA ASN A 154 14.03 5.60 -18.06
C ASN A 154 14.79 6.34 -16.95
N GLN A 155 15.12 7.62 -17.13
CA GLN A 155 15.78 8.43 -16.10
C GLN A 155 14.82 8.77 -14.96
N LEU A 156 13.54 9.07 -15.27
CA LEU A 156 12.52 9.29 -14.25
C LEU A 156 12.32 8.06 -13.37
N ILE A 157 12.40 6.86 -13.95
CA ILE A 157 12.26 5.61 -13.19
C ILE A 157 13.47 5.38 -12.32
N LEU A 158 14.67 5.50 -12.88
CA LEU A 158 15.91 5.25 -12.17
C LEU A 158 16.13 6.23 -11.01
N LEU A 159 15.87 7.53 -11.24
CA LEU A 159 16.18 8.60 -10.30
C LEU A 159 14.98 9.03 -9.45
N GLY A 160 13.76 8.65 -9.84
CA GLY A 160 12.53 9.00 -9.14
C GLY A 160 11.79 7.79 -8.61
N VAL A 161 11.24 6.95 -9.50
CA VAL A 161 10.33 5.85 -9.11
C VAL A 161 11.01 4.82 -8.21
N ILE A 162 12.21 4.36 -8.55
CA ILE A 162 12.96 3.38 -7.76
C ILE A 162 13.28 3.93 -6.35
N PRO A 163 13.97 5.08 -6.20
CA PRO A 163 14.31 5.58 -4.87
C PRO A 163 13.06 5.93 -4.06
N PHE A 164 12.00 6.44 -4.69
CA PHE A 164 10.75 6.73 -4.00
C PHE A 164 10.15 5.48 -3.35
N ASN A 165 10.03 4.38 -4.12
CA ASN A 165 9.43 3.15 -3.63
C ASN A 165 10.29 2.43 -2.58
N LEU A 166 11.62 2.52 -2.68
CA LEU A 166 12.53 2.03 -1.64
C LEU A 166 12.31 2.79 -0.33
N ILE A 167 12.30 4.13 -0.36
CA ILE A 167 12.07 4.96 0.82
C ILE A 167 10.69 4.66 1.41
N LYS A 168 9.66 4.67 0.57
CA LYS A 168 8.27 4.40 0.96
C LYS A 168 8.14 3.05 1.67
N GLY A 169 8.65 1.98 1.05
CA GLY A 169 8.60 0.63 1.62
C GLY A 169 9.36 0.51 2.95
N LEU A 170 10.55 1.13 3.07
CA LEU A 170 11.32 1.07 4.33
C LEU A 170 10.67 1.87 5.46
N VAL A 171 10.17 3.07 5.18
CA VAL A 171 9.52 3.93 6.19
C VAL A 171 8.24 3.26 6.70
N LEU A 172 7.35 2.86 5.80
CA LEU A 172 6.08 2.21 6.17
C LEU A 172 6.32 0.88 6.88
N GLY A 173 7.28 0.09 6.40
CA GLY A 173 7.63 -1.18 7.01
C GLY A 173 8.24 -1.04 8.40
N GLY A 174 9.11 -0.05 8.60
CA GLY A 174 9.67 0.27 9.91
C GLY A 174 8.59 0.67 10.92
N LEU A 175 7.67 1.54 10.51
CA LEU A 175 6.52 1.94 11.33
C LEU A 175 5.60 0.75 11.63
N TYR A 176 5.35 -0.11 10.66
CA TYR A 176 4.57 -1.34 10.87
C TYR A 176 5.23 -2.27 11.88
N ILE A 177 6.55 -2.47 11.83
CA ILE A 177 7.27 -3.29 12.83
C ILE A 177 7.09 -2.70 14.23
N LEU A 178 7.27 -1.38 14.38
CA LEU A 178 7.13 -0.69 15.65
C LEU A 178 5.72 -0.86 16.23
N LEU A 179 4.69 -0.58 15.43
CA LEU A 179 3.30 -0.66 15.87
C LEU A 179 2.83 -2.09 16.10
N SER A 180 3.12 -3.01 15.18
CA SER A 180 2.69 -4.42 15.31
C SER A 180 3.28 -5.10 16.55
N ARG A 181 4.50 -4.73 16.95
CA ARG A 181 5.11 -5.22 18.19
C ARG A 181 4.46 -4.61 19.43
N ARG A 182 4.24 -3.29 19.43
CA ARG A 182 3.57 -2.60 20.54
C ARG A 182 2.13 -3.10 20.75
N MET A 183 1.44 -3.43 19.66
CA MET A 183 0.07 -3.90 19.67
C MET A 183 -0.05 -5.43 19.71
N SER A 184 1.06 -6.17 19.83
CA SER A 184 1.08 -7.63 19.69
C SER A 184 0.07 -8.36 20.57
N GLY A 185 -0.07 -7.97 21.85
CA GLY A 185 -1.07 -8.54 22.75
C GLY A 185 -2.53 -8.24 22.36
N TRP A 186 -2.79 -7.04 21.84
CA TRP A 186 -4.12 -6.65 21.37
C TRP A 186 -4.47 -7.33 20.04
N ILE A 187 -3.52 -7.38 19.10
CA ILE A 187 -3.66 -8.05 17.80
C ILE A 187 -3.90 -9.55 18.02
N ALA A 188 -3.17 -10.20 18.92
CA ALA A 188 -3.35 -11.62 19.21
C ALA A 188 -4.78 -11.94 19.72
N LYS A 189 -5.39 -11.02 20.47
CA LYS A 189 -6.76 -11.16 21.00
C LYS A 189 -7.86 -10.92 19.95
N HIS A 190 -7.56 -10.18 18.88
CA HIS A 190 -8.53 -9.75 17.87
C HIS A 190 -8.27 -10.31 16.47
N ARG A 191 -7.24 -11.15 16.32
CA ARG A 191 -6.95 -11.86 15.07
C ARG A 191 -8.10 -12.84 14.80
N GLN A 192 -8.74 -12.70 13.64
CA GLN A 192 -9.87 -13.54 13.23
C GLN A 192 -9.46 -14.62 12.23
N VAL A 193 -8.23 -15.14 12.35
CA VAL A 193 -7.69 -16.23 11.51
C VAL A 193 -7.82 -17.55 12.26
#